data_AF-A0A317QCH0-F1
#
_entry.id   AF-A0A317QCH0-F1
#
_cell.length_a   1.000
_cell.length_b   1.000
_cell.length_c   1.000
_cell.angle_alpha   90.00
_cell.angle_beta   90.00
_cell.angle_gamma   90.00
#
_symmetry.space_group_name_H-M   'P 1'
#
loop_
_entity.id
_entity.type
_entity.pdbx_description
1 polymer ?
#
loop_
_entity_poly.entity_id
_entity_poly.type
_entity_poly.pdbx_seq_one_letter_code
_entity_poly.pdbx_strand_id
1 'polypeptide(L)'
;MDSAKIKKELRHRGFDYSMLAEALNKSPSLISKVVARKAKSQPVALAIAKALELEIEEVFPDVEAYHHKPLTPAEREQKQQELKALLSK
;
A
#
# COMPACT_ATOMS: atom_id res chain seq x y z
N MET A 1 -10.81 5.50 -5.30
CA MET A 1 -11.07 6.95 -5.07
C MET A 1 -9.95 7.80 -5.69
N ASP A 2 -10.18 9.07 -6.04
CA ASP A 2 -9.11 9.96 -6.51
C ASP A 2 -8.24 10.52 -5.36
N SER A 3 -7.09 11.10 -5.71
CA SER A 3 -6.10 11.63 -4.76
C SER A 3 -6.63 12.78 -3.90
N ALA A 4 -7.51 13.63 -4.45
CA ALA A 4 -8.05 14.78 -3.72
C ALA A 4 -9.05 14.32 -2.65
N LYS A 5 -9.90 13.34 -3.00
CA LYS A 5 -10.83 12.69 -2.07
C LYS A 5 -10.08 12.00 -0.93
N ILE A 6 -9.05 11.22 -1.22
CA ILE A 6 -8.22 10.55 -0.19
C ILE A 6 -7.63 11.58 0.79
N LYS A 7 -7.04 12.66 0.27
CA LYS A 7 -6.47 13.72 1.11
C LYS A 7 -7.52 14.39 1.99
N LYS A 8 -8.72 14.63 1.46
CA LYS A 8 -9.83 15.24 2.19
C LYS A 8 -10.31 14.33 3.32
N GLU A 9 -10.54 13.05 3.05
CA GLU A 9 -11.01 12.08 4.05
C GLU A 9 -9.98 11.85 5.16
N LEU A 10 -8.69 11.76 4.81
CA LEU A 10 -7.62 11.67 5.81
C LEU A 10 -7.63 12.88 6.74
N ARG A 11 -7.74 14.10 6.18
CA ARG A 11 -7.82 15.34 6.97
C ARG A 11 -9.07 15.39 7.84
N HIS A 12 -10.21 14.93 7.34
CA HIS A 12 -11.45 14.87 8.11
C HIS A 12 -11.29 14.00 9.37
N ARG A 13 -10.49 12.93 9.26
CA ARG A 13 -10.13 12.03 10.36
C ARG A 13 -8.96 12.52 11.21
N GLY A 14 -8.42 13.71 10.95
CA GLY A 14 -7.31 14.28 11.71
C GLY A 14 -5.93 13.73 11.36
N PHE A 15 -5.79 13.08 10.18
CA PHE A 15 -4.52 12.55 9.71
C PHE A 15 -3.94 13.38 8.55
N ASP A 16 -2.62 13.48 8.50
CA ASP A 16 -1.88 13.99 7.35
C ASP A 16 -0.82 13.00 6.82
N TYR A 17 -0.16 13.35 5.73
CA TYR A 17 0.85 12.49 5.11
C TYR A 17 2.12 12.36 5.93
N SER A 18 2.45 13.36 6.76
CA SER A 18 3.62 13.31 7.64
C SER A 18 3.39 12.30 8.75
N MET A 19 2.21 12.31 9.38
CA MET A 19 1.81 11.33 10.39
C MET A 19 1.85 9.90 9.86
N LEU A 20 1.32 9.66 8.65
CA LEU A 20 1.39 8.35 8.00
C LEU A 20 2.83 7.95 7.68
N ALA A 21 3.66 8.89 7.23
CA ALA A 21 5.05 8.64 6.90
C ALA A 21 5.86 8.24 8.15
N GLU A 22 5.70 8.98 9.25
CA GLU A 22 6.33 8.72 10.53
C GLU A 22 5.91 7.36 11.09
N ALA A 23 4.60 7.07 11.11
CA ALA A 23 4.06 5.79 11.60
C ALA A 23 4.58 4.58 10.80
N LEU A 24 4.89 4.74 9.51
CA LEU A 24 5.37 3.67 8.64
C LEU A 24 6.90 3.63 8.50
N ASN A 25 7.62 4.56 9.11
CA ASN A 25 9.04 4.79 8.87
C ASN A 25 9.35 4.91 7.35
N LYS A 26 8.59 5.76 6.66
CA LYS A 26 8.71 6.08 5.23
C LYS A 26 8.82 7.60 5.03
N SER A 27 9.09 8.02 3.79
CA SER A 27 9.10 9.45 3.45
C SER A 27 7.69 9.94 3.10
N PRO A 28 7.31 11.19 3.47
CA PRO A 28 6.05 11.80 3.04
C PRO A 28 5.90 11.84 1.50
N SER A 29 7.02 11.92 0.78
CA SER A 29 7.07 11.84 -0.68
C SER A 29 6.54 10.51 -1.21
N LEU A 30 6.88 9.39 -0.56
CA LEU A 30 6.34 8.09 -0.94
C LEU A 30 4.82 8.04 -0.75
N ILE A 31 4.31 8.53 0.39
CA ILE A 31 2.88 8.59 0.68
C ILE A 31 2.15 9.38 -0.42
N SER A 32 2.65 10.58 -0.73
CA SER A 32 2.11 11.44 -1.78
C SER A 32 2.10 10.75 -3.15
N LYS A 33 3.20 10.09 -3.53
CA LYS A 33 3.29 9.36 -4.81
C LYS A 33 2.34 8.17 -4.87
N VAL A 34 2.12 7.44 -3.77
CA VAL A 34 1.17 6.32 -3.71
C VAL A 34 -0.26 6.85 -3.87
N VAL A 35 -0.63 7.90 -3.14
CA VAL A 35 -1.95 8.54 -3.29
C VAL A 35 -2.15 9.07 -4.72
N ALA A 36 -1.10 9.55 -5.37
CA ALA A 36 -1.12 10.02 -6.76
C ALA A 36 -0.96 8.90 -7.82
N ARG A 37 -0.90 7.63 -7.42
CA ARG A 37 -0.61 6.47 -8.30
C ARG A 37 0.69 6.57 -9.12
N LYS A 38 1.63 7.39 -8.66
CA LYS A 38 2.97 7.54 -9.27
C LYS A 38 4.00 6.56 -8.72
N ALA A 39 3.67 5.87 -7.63
CA ALA A 39 4.49 4.81 -7.05
C ALA A 39 3.58 3.71 -6.50
N LYS A 40 4.09 2.48 -6.51
CA LYS A 40 3.41 1.32 -5.91
C LYS A 40 4.08 0.97 -4.58
N SER A 41 3.29 0.95 -3.51
CA SER A 41 3.70 0.48 -2.20
C SER A 41 2.47 -0.03 -1.46
N GLN A 42 2.29 -1.34 -1.46
CA GLN A 42 1.14 -1.98 -0.82
C GLN A 42 1.07 -1.70 0.69
N PRO A 43 2.18 -1.69 1.47
CA PRO A 43 2.12 -1.31 2.88
C PRO A 43 1.57 0.09 3.12
N VAL A 44 1.96 1.05 2.27
CA VAL A 44 1.45 2.43 2.34
C VAL A 44 -0.02 2.49 1.95
N ALA A 45 -0.42 1.80 0.87
CA ALA A 45 -1.81 1.77 0.42
C ALA A 45 -2.74 1.14 1.48
N LEU A 46 -2.33 0.04 2.10
CA LEU A 46 -3.05 -0.60 3.20
C LEU A 46 -3.16 0.32 4.42
N ALA A 47 -2.09 1.04 4.77
CA ALA A 47 -2.13 1.99 5.87
C ALA A 47 -3.09 3.15 5.61
N ILE A 48 -3.14 3.66 4.38
CA ILE A 48 -4.12 4.69 3.97
C ILE A 48 -5.54 4.12 4.06
N ALA A 49 -5.78 2.92 3.52
CA ALA A 49 -7.09 2.26 3.57
C ALA A 49 -7.55 2.05 5.02
N LYS A 50 -6.65 1.56 5.89
CA LYS A 50 -6.90 1.41 7.32
C LYS A 50 -7.18 2.74 8.02
N ALA A 51 -6.42 3.80 7.71
CA ALA A 51 -6.65 5.13 8.26
C ALA A 51 -7.99 5.72 7.81
N LEU A 52 -8.51 5.28 6.66
CA LEU A 52 -9.82 5.66 6.12
C LEU A 52 -10.95 4.71 6.53
N GLU A 53 -10.65 3.61 7.22
CA GLU A 53 -11.59 2.52 7.53
C GLU A 53 -12.34 2.01 6.29
N LEU A 54 -11.61 1.87 5.19
CA LEU A 54 -12.12 1.34 3.92
C LEU A 54 -11.26 0.17 3.47
N GLU A 55 -11.82 -0.64 2.59
CA GLU A 55 -11.05 -1.68 1.91
C GLU A 55 -10.08 -1.07 0.88
N ILE A 56 -8.98 -1.76 0.61
CA ILE A 56 -7.95 -1.25 -0.30
C ILE A 56 -8.47 -1.11 -1.73
N GLU A 57 -9.43 -1.95 -2.12
CA GLU A 57 -10.15 -1.93 -3.39
C GLU A 57 -11.02 -0.68 -3.53
N GLU A 58 -11.58 -0.15 -2.43
CA GLU A 58 -12.40 1.06 -2.47
C GLU A 58 -11.52 2.31 -2.64
N VAL A 59 -10.38 2.33 -1.94
CA VAL A 59 -9.43 3.45 -1.98
C VAL A 59 -8.62 3.45 -3.28
N PHE A 60 -8.16 2.29 -3.72
CA PHE A 60 -7.32 2.06 -4.90
C PHE A 60 -7.93 1.01 -5.86
N PRO A 61 -9.11 1.27 -6.45
CA PRO A 61 -9.76 0.34 -7.38
C PRO A 61 -8.99 0.18 -8.69
N ASP A 62 -8.15 1.15 -9.02
CA ASP A 62 -7.38 1.27 -10.25
C ASP A 62 -5.98 0.62 -10.17
N VAL A 63 -5.62 0.04 -9.02
CA VAL A 63 -4.30 -0.55 -8.80
C VAL A 63 -4.43 -2.03 -8.47
N GLU A 64 -4.59 -2.85 -9.51
CA GLU A 64 -4.78 -4.32 -9.43
C GLU A 64 -3.72 -5.02 -8.55
N ALA A 65 -2.48 -4.53 -8.58
CA ALA A 65 -1.38 -5.05 -7.76
C ALA A 65 -1.65 -5.00 -6.24
N TYR A 66 -2.62 -4.21 -5.78
CA TYR A 66 -3.01 -4.12 -4.38
C TYR A 66 -4.14 -5.07 -4.00
N HIS A 67 -4.90 -5.59 -4.96
CA HIS A 67 -6.05 -6.47 -4.74
C HIS A 67 -5.63 -7.91 -4.43
N HIS A 68 -4.34 -8.22 -4.58
CA HIS A 68 -3.78 -9.50 -4.16
C HIS A 68 -3.29 -9.42 -2.72
N LYS A 69 -3.67 -10.40 -1.91
CA LYS A 69 -3.16 -10.54 -0.55
C LYS A 69 -1.62 -10.69 -0.59
N PRO A 70 -0.86 -9.91 0.19
CA PRO A 70 0.57 -10.11 0.28
C PRO A 70 0.86 -11.50 0.84
N LEU A 71 1.86 -12.17 0.27
CA LEU A 71 2.33 -13.46 0.76
C LEU A 71 2.74 -13.32 2.23
N THR A 72 2.32 -14.27 3.06
CA THR A 72 2.86 -14.45 4.40
C THR A 72 4.36 -14.78 4.33
N PRO A 73 5.12 -14.59 5.42
CA PRO A 73 6.54 -14.97 5.44
C PRO A 73 6.77 -16.42 5.04
N ALA A 74 5.94 -17.35 5.52
CA ALA A 74 6.00 -18.76 5.17
C ALA A 74 5.73 -19.02 3.67
N GLU A 75 4.66 -18.43 3.12
CA GLU A 75 4.35 -18.56 1.70
C GLU A 75 5.45 -17.93 0.82
N ARG A 76 6.05 -16.84 1.28
CA ARG A 76 7.17 -16.18 0.61
C ARG A 76 8.40 -17.08 0.58
N GLU A 77 8.75 -17.71 1.70
CA GLU A 77 9.87 -18.66 1.78
C GLU A 77 9.65 -19.84 0.84
N GLN A 78 8.45 -20.43 0.83
CA GLN A 78 8.10 -21.52 -0.07
C GLN A 78 8.25 -21.10 -1.54
N LYS A 79 7.71 -19.94 -1.92
CA LYS A 79 7.84 -19.40 -3.28
C LYS A 79 9.29 -19.08 -3.67
N GLN A 80 10.11 -18.66 -2.72
CA GLN A 80 11.54 -18.45 -2.97
C GLN A 80 12.28 -19.78 -3.23
N GLN A 81 11.93 -20.86 -2.52
CA GLN A 81 12.50 -22.18 -2.78
C GLN A 81 12.07 -22.73 -4.14
N GLU A 82 10.78 -22.63 -4.48
CA GLU A 82 10.26 -22.98 -5.81
C GLU A 82 11.00 -22.22 -6.92
N LEU A 83 11.20 -20.91 -6.74
CA LEU A 83 11.92 -20.07 -7.71
C LEU A 83 13.39 -20.49 -7.86
N LYS A 84 14.09 -20.77 -6.75
CA LYS A 84 15.49 -21.25 -6.82
C LYS A 84 15.61 -22.55 -7.60
N ALA A 85 14.69 -23.49 -7.39
CA ALA A 85 14.69 -24.77 -8.09
C ALA A 85 14.39 -24.63 -9.60
N LEU A 86 13.56 -23.66 -9.98
CA LEU A 86 13.28 -23.34 -11.38
C LEU A 86 14.48 -22.69 -12.09
N LEU A 87 15.22 -21.83 -11.39
CA LEU A 87 16.36 -21.09 -11.95
C LEU A 87 17.68 -21.87 -11.94
N SER A 88 17.77 -22.98 -11.22
CA SER A 88 18.95 -23.85 -11.19
C SER A 88 18.97 -24.93 -12.29
N LYS A 89 18.13 -24.79 -13.32
CA LYS A 89 18.12 -25.61 -14.54
C LYS A 89 18.71 -24.81 -15.70
#